data_AF-A0AAX2ZDF7-F1
#
_entry.id   AF-A0AAX2ZDF7-F1
#
_cell.length_a   1.000
_cell.length_b   1.000
_cell.length_c   1.000
_cell.angle_alpha   90.00
_cell.angle_beta   90.00
_cell.angle_gamma   90.00
#
_symmetry.space_group_name_H-M   'P 1'
#
loop_
_entity.id
_entity.type
_entity.pdbx_description
1 polymer ?
#
loop_
_entity_poly.entity_id
_entity_poly.type
_entity_poly.pdbx_seq_one_letter_code
_entity_poly.pdbx_strand_id
1 'polypeptide(L)'
;MRIFLKKYLIKYNDITDEITIDARTEDQYNFDKKLQYNVPIINRIQYDFLHKYLIIAEIVIIYGLLKNMKKIKLELLKISNNKKSKIVIACSKGRLRSPTLWAYAKYLGIDAKVLDGGIASIKSNECFCKK
;
A
#
# COMPACT_ATOMS: atom_id res chain seq x y z
N MET A 1 -14.50 1.46 -14.70
CA MET A 1 -13.39 0.70 -14.08
C MET A 1 -13.51 0.57 -12.54
N ARG A 2 -14.70 0.52 -11.93
CA ARG A 2 -14.88 0.38 -10.46
C ARG A 2 -15.41 -0.99 -10.02
N ILE A 3 -15.96 -1.77 -10.95
CA ILE A 3 -16.72 -3.00 -10.66
C ILE A 3 -15.79 -4.20 -10.42
N PHE A 4 -14.66 -4.29 -11.15
CA PHE A 4 -13.66 -5.34 -10.95
C PHE A 4 -12.78 -5.15 -9.70
N LEU A 5 -12.87 -3.98 -9.03
CA LEU A 5 -12.04 -3.66 -7.86
C LEU A 5 -12.47 -4.33 -6.56
N LYS A 6 -13.76 -4.64 -6.39
CA LYS A 6 -14.30 -5.03 -5.08
C LYS A 6 -13.68 -6.31 -4.52
N LYS A 7 -13.25 -7.26 -5.37
CA LYS A 7 -12.72 -8.55 -4.92
C LYS A 7 -11.34 -8.44 -4.26
N TYR A 8 -10.57 -7.40 -4.53
CA TYR A 8 -9.23 -7.22 -3.98
C TYR A 8 -9.13 -6.16 -2.88
N LEU A 9 -10.25 -5.50 -2.57
CA LEU A 9 -10.34 -4.56 -1.46
C LEU A 9 -10.69 -5.31 -0.17
N ILE A 10 -10.15 -4.85 0.95
CA ILE A 10 -10.50 -5.31 2.30
C ILE A 10 -10.76 -4.11 3.19
N LYS A 11 -11.77 -4.17 4.06
CA LYS A 11 -11.99 -3.13 5.08
C LYS A 11 -11.05 -3.37 6.25
N TYR A 12 -10.70 -2.31 6.97
CA TYR A 12 -9.80 -2.41 8.12
C TYR A 12 -10.28 -3.41 9.18
N ASN A 13 -11.58 -3.41 9.49
CA ASN A 13 -12.18 -4.30 10.50
C ASN A 13 -12.23 -5.78 10.07
N ASP A 14 -12.02 -6.08 8.78
CA ASP A 14 -12.02 -7.44 8.26
C ASP A 14 -10.60 -8.04 8.24
N ILE A 15 -9.57 -7.26 8.61
CA ILE A 15 -8.19 -7.73 8.74
C ILE A 15 -8.07 -8.52 10.04
N THR A 16 -7.52 -9.73 9.96
CA THR A 16 -7.40 -10.63 11.12
C THR A 16 -5.97 -11.12 11.30
N ASP A 17 -5.47 -11.88 10.34
CA ASP A 17 -4.14 -12.51 10.36
C ASP A 17 -3.19 -11.90 9.32
N GLU A 18 -3.67 -10.99 8.46
CA GLU A 18 -2.87 -10.46 7.37
C GLU A 18 -1.77 -9.50 7.84
N ILE A 19 -0.59 -9.63 7.22
CA ILE A 19 0.53 -8.72 7.43
C ILE A 19 0.25 -7.40 6.72
N THR A 20 0.40 -6.27 7.41
CA THR A 20 0.05 -4.96 6.86
C THR A 20 1.27 -4.18 6.36
N ILE A 21 1.18 -3.64 5.14
CA ILE A 21 2.26 -2.92 4.45
C ILE A 21 1.81 -1.51 4.09
N ASP A 22 2.54 -0.51 4.58
CA ASP A 22 2.45 0.88 4.16
C ASP A 22 3.29 1.12 2.90
N ALA A 23 2.63 1.52 1.80
CA ALA A 23 3.25 1.88 0.53
C ALA A 23 3.56 3.38 0.40
N ARG A 24 3.35 4.18 1.46
CA ARG A 24 3.77 5.59 1.52
C ARG A 24 5.30 5.70 1.58
N THR A 25 5.82 6.91 1.42
CA THR A 25 7.26 7.14 1.60
C THR A 25 7.67 6.80 3.02
N GLU A 26 8.95 6.53 3.22
CA GLU A 26 9.52 6.22 4.54
C GLU A 26 9.25 7.34 5.55
N ASP A 27 9.36 8.61 5.15
CA ASP A 27 9.05 9.74 6.04
C ASP A 27 7.58 9.76 6.47
N GLN A 28 6.66 9.47 5.55
CA GLN A 28 5.23 9.43 5.85
C GLN A 28 4.89 8.29 6.81
N TYR A 29 5.59 7.17 6.68
CA TYR A 29 5.44 6.02 7.57
C TYR A 29 6.01 6.31 8.95
N ASN A 30 7.22 6.87 9.03
CA ASN A 30 7.87 7.21 10.30
C ASN A 30 7.10 8.30 11.07
N PHE A 31 6.44 9.21 10.37
CA PHE A 31 5.62 10.26 10.98
C PHE A 31 4.28 9.76 11.56
N ASP A 32 3.58 8.84 10.88
CA ASP A 32 2.27 8.30 11.31
C ASP A 32 2.24 6.79 11.08
N LYS A 33 2.98 6.04 11.91
CA LYS A 33 3.11 4.59 11.80
C LYS A 33 1.84 3.89 12.28
N LYS A 34 1.08 3.35 11.32
CA LYS A 34 -0.18 2.62 11.58
C LYS A 34 -0.19 1.17 11.12
N LEU A 35 0.71 0.81 10.21
CA LEU A 35 0.84 -0.54 9.67
C LEU A 35 2.18 -1.15 10.11
N GLN A 36 2.32 -2.47 9.97
CA GLN A 36 3.45 -3.22 10.52
C GLN A 36 4.77 -2.95 9.79
N TYR A 37 4.72 -2.89 8.46
CA TYR A 37 5.90 -2.73 7.59
C TYR A 37 5.74 -1.56 6.63
N ASN A 38 6.86 -1.05 6.10
CA ASN A 38 6.88 -0.06 5.04
C ASN A 38 7.63 -0.59 3.81
N VAL A 39 6.99 -0.49 2.65
CA VAL A 39 7.59 -0.80 1.34
C VAL A 39 7.29 0.37 0.41
N PRO A 40 8.12 1.43 0.43
CA PRO A 40 7.90 2.62 -0.37
C PRO A 40 8.18 2.33 -1.84
N ILE A 41 7.26 2.70 -2.73
CA ILE A 41 7.48 2.65 -4.19
C ILE A 41 8.34 3.83 -4.65
N ILE A 42 8.12 4.99 -4.03
CA ILE A 42 8.77 6.25 -4.33
C ILE A 42 9.38 6.85 -3.06
N ASN A 43 10.43 7.65 -3.22
CA ASN A 43 11.04 8.41 -2.13
C ASN A 43 10.40 9.79 -1.97
N ARG A 44 10.92 10.58 -1.02
CA ARG A 44 10.46 11.95 -0.75
C ARG A 44 10.53 12.87 -1.96
N ILE A 45 11.65 12.87 -2.67
CA ILE A 45 11.90 13.74 -3.83
C ILE A 45 10.84 13.47 -4.92
N GLN A 46 10.60 12.19 -5.24
CA GLN A 46 9.57 11.79 -6.20
C GLN A 46 8.15 12.12 -5.73
N TYR A 47 7.90 12.01 -4.42
CA TYR A 47 6.61 12.37 -3.82
C TYR A 47 6.31 13.86 -3.91
N ASP A 48 7.29 14.71 -3.61
CA ASP A 48 7.17 16.16 -3.68
C ASP A 48 7.00 16.61 -5.14
N PHE A 49 7.73 15.99 -6.08
CA PHE A 49 7.54 16.20 -7.52
C PHE A 49 6.12 15.82 -7.97
N LEU A 50 5.60 14.67 -7.53
CA LEU A 50 4.25 14.20 -7.86
C LEU A 50 3.16 15.15 -7.33
N HIS A 51 3.35 15.74 -6.15
CA HIS A 51 2.41 16.72 -5.59
C HIS A 51 2.31 17.98 -6.45
N LYS A 52 3.41 18.36 -7.11
CA LYS A 52 3.43 19.49 -8.05
C LYS A 52 2.78 19.15 -9.40
N TYR A 53 2.84 17.89 -9.83
CA TYR A 53 2.37 17.46 -11.16
C TYR A 53 1.48 16.22 -11.09
N LEU A 54 0.26 16.38 -10.58
CA LEU A 54 -0.68 15.27 -10.37
C LEU A 54 -1.08 14.52 -11.66
N ILE A 55 -1.06 15.19 -12.82
CA ILE A 55 -1.44 14.59 -14.11
C ILE A 55 -0.53 13.40 -14.47
N ILE A 56 0.74 13.45 -14.08
CA ILE A 56 1.74 12.40 -14.37
C ILE A 56 1.97 11.47 -13.19
N ALA A 57 1.12 11.53 -12.16
CA ALA A 57 1.31 10.79 -10.91
C ALA A 57 1.46 9.29 -11.13
N GLU A 58 0.63 8.68 -11.98
CA GLU A 58 0.66 7.24 -12.25
C GLU A 58 1.98 6.81 -12.91
N ILE A 59 2.48 7.59 -13.87
CA ILE A 59 3.77 7.33 -14.55
C ILE A 59 4.92 7.37 -13.55
N VAL A 60 4.95 8.37 -12.66
CA VAL A 60 5.99 8.49 -11.62
C VAL A 60 5.97 7.30 -10.67
N ILE A 61 4.78 6.83 -10.27
CA ILE A 61 4.65 5.64 -9.40
C ILE A 61 5.13 4.38 -10.12
N ILE A 62 4.74 4.15 -11.37
CA ILE A 62 5.19 2.99 -12.15
C ILE A 62 6.70 3.03 -12.36
N TYR A 63 7.25 4.19 -12.73
CA TYR A 63 8.70 4.38 -12.86
C TYR A 63 9.44 4.10 -11.55
N GLY A 64 8.91 4.59 -10.41
CA GLY A 64 9.42 4.29 -9.08
C GLY A 64 9.45 2.79 -8.76
N LEU A 65 8.37 2.08 -9.10
CA LEU A 65 8.31 0.61 -8.95
C LEU A 65 9.40 -0.07 -9.78
N LEU A 66 9.52 0.28 -11.06
CA LEU A 66 10.51 -0.31 -11.96
C LEU A 66 11.95 -0.06 -11.48
N LYS A 67 12.26 1.17 -11.06
CA LYS A 67 13.59 1.54 -10.55
C LYS A 67 13.95 0.80 -9.27
N ASN A 68 12.97 0.56 -8.40
CA ASN A 68 13.16 -0.09 -7.09
C ASN A 68 12.78 -1.59 -7.09
N MET A 69 12.51 -2.16 -8.25
CA MET A 69 11.83 -3.45 -8.38
C MET A 69 12.54 -4.60 -7.65
N LYS A 70 13.88 -4.67 -7.74
CA LYS A 70 14.68 -5.70 -7.06
C LYS A 70 14.56 -5.61 -5.54
N LYS A 71 14.66 -4.40 -4.98
CA LYS A 71 14.52 -4.16 -3.53
C LYS A 71 13.11 -4.48 -3.06
N ILE A 72 12.10 -3.98 -3.77
CA ILE A 72 10.69 -4.22 -3.45
C ILE A 72 10.35 -5.72 -3.49
N LYS A 73 10.86 -6.46 -4.49
CA LYS A 73 10.69 -7.91 -4.58
C LYS A 73 11.24 -8.62 -3.33
N LEU A 74 12.47 -8.30 -2.92
CA LEU A 74 13.10 -8.92 -1.77
C LEU A 74 12.32 -8.64 -0.48
N GLU A 75 11.91 -7.39 -0.26
CA GLU A 75 11.12 -7.00 0.91
C GLU A 75 9.76 -7.70 0.93
N LEU A 76 9.02 -7.71 -0.20
CA LEU A 76 7.73 -8.38 -0.27
C LEU A 76 7.83 -9.89 -0.01
N LEU A 77 8.84 -10.56 -0.54
CA LEU A 77 9.06 -11.99 -0.28
C LEU A 77 9.47 -12.25 1.17
N LYS A 78 10.29 -11.39 1.77
CA LYS A 78 10.66 -11.48 3.18
C LYS A 78 9.45 -11.29 4.09
N ILE A 79 8.69 -10.21 3.89
CA ILE A 79 7.51 -9.85 4.68
C ILE A 79 6.43 -10.91 4.55
N SER A 80 6.18 -11.43 3.35
CA SER A 80 5.17 -12.49 3.13
C SER A 80 5.64 -13.90 3.55
N ASN A 81 6.78 -14.04 4.23
CA ASN A 81 7.38 -15.32 4.58
C ASN A 81 7.45 -16.27 3.36
N ASN A 82 8.06 -15.77 2.28
CA ASN A 82 8.11 -16.41 0.97
C ASN A 82 6.72 -16.88 0.49
N LYS A 83 5.76 -15.94 0.44
CA LYS A 83 4.38 -16.12 -0.04
C LYS A 83 3.46 -16.95 0.85
N LYS A 84 3.90 -17.37 2.05
CA LYS A 84 3.09 -18.14 3.00
C LYS A 84 2.07 -17.27 3.74
N SER A 85 2.38 -15.99 3.94
CA SER A 85 1.51 -15.05 4.65
C SER A 85 0.76 -14.16 3.67
N LYS A 86 -0.52 -13.93 3.97
CA LYS A 86 -1.35 -12.95 3.28
C LYS A 86 -0.92 -11.54 3.66
N ILE A 87 -0.99 -10.62 2.72
CA ILE A 87 -0.62 -9.22 2.96
C ILE A 87 -1.76 -8.25 2.60
N VAL A 88 -1.86 -7.15 3.35
CA VAL A 88 -2.74 -6.03 3.05
C VAL A 88 -1.90 -4.79 2.83
N ILE A 89 -2.04 -4.18 1.65
CA ILE A 89 -1.25 -3.03 1.24
C ILE A 89 -2.12 -1.78 1.31
N ALA A 90 -1.60 -0.73 1.94
CA ALA A 90 -2.26 0.56 1.99
C ALA A 90 -1.28 1.71 1.73
N CYS A 91 -1.78 2.77 1.11
CA CYS A 91 -1.14 4.08 1.09
C CYS A 91 -2.13 5.06 1.75
N SER A 92 -1.92 6.38 1.62
CA SER A 92 -2.78 7.38 2.26
C SER A 92 -4.29 7.17 2.02
N LYS A 93 -4.72 6.94 0.76
CA LYS A 93 -6.14 6.83 0.36
C LYS A 93 -6.49 5.52 -0.36
N GLY A 94 -5.58 4.53 -0.36
CA GLY A 94 -5.78 3.24 -1.04
C GLY A 94 -5.78 3.32 -2.57
N ARG A 95 -5.20 4.39 -3.15
CA ARG A 95 -5.14 4.65 -4.60
C ARG A 95 -3.72 4.44 -5.13
N LEU A 96 -3.51 4.63 -6.44
CA LEU A 96 -2.23 4.64 -7.17
C LEU A 96 -1.15 3.71 -6.58
N ARG A 97 -0.40 4.18 -5.57
CA ARG A 97 0.62 3.38 -4.85
C ARG A 97 0.12 2.01 -4.36
N SER A 98 -1.05 1.92 -3.71
CA SER A 98 -1.52 0.63 -3.17
C SER A 98 -1.88 -0.36 -4.27
N PRO A 99 -2.72 -0.01 -5.28
CA PRO A 99 -2.97 -0.89 -6.41
C PRO A 99 -1.71 -1.26 -7.20
N THR A 100 -0.75 -0.34 -7.38
CA THR A 100 0.51 -0.63 -8.08
C THR A 100 1.35 -1.66 -7.34
N LEU A 101 1.56 -1.49 -6.02
CA LEU A 101 2.32 -2.46 -5.24
C LEU A 101 1.57 -3.80 -5.10
N TRP A 102 0.24 -3.75 -4.97
CA TRP A 102 -0.62 -4.92 -4.96
C TRP A 102 -0.51 -5.73 -6.27
N ALA A 103 -0.59 -5.07 -7.42
CA ALA A 103 -0.46 -5.74 -8.71
C ALA A 103 0.90 -6.45 -8.82
N TYR A 104 1.97 -5.79 -8.36
CA TYR A 104 3.29 -6.40 -8.33
C TYR A 104 3.38 -7.58 -7.34
N ALA A 105 2.80 -7.48 -6.15
CA ALA A 105 2.73 -8.59 -5.20
C ALA A 105 1.96 -9.80 -5.75
N LYS A 106 0.81 -9.56 -6.41
CA LYS A 106 0.04 -10.61 -7.10
C LYS A 106 0.84 -11.27 -8.21
N TYR A 107 1.59 -10.48 -9.00
CA TYR A 107 2.50 -11.01 -10.02
C TYR A 107 3.58 -11.93 -9.42
N LEU A 108 4.07 -11.62 -8.21
CA LEU A 108 5.02 -12.48 -7.49
C LEU A 108 4.35 -13.76 -6.89
N GLY A 109 3.03 -13.89 -6.99
CA GLY A 109 2.26 -15.02 -6.44
C GLY A 109 1.94 -14.88 -4.95
N ILE A 110 2.00 -13.67 -4.39
CA ILE A 110 1.62 -13.41 -3.00
C ILE A 110 0.09 -13.25 -2.92
N ASP A 111 -0.53 -13.79 -1.87
CA ASP A 111 -1.92 -13.45 -1.57
C ASP A 111 -1.99 -12.05 -0.95
N ALA A 112 -2.59 -11.12 -1.69
CA ALA A 112 -2.53 -9.70 -1.39
C ALA A 112 -3.88 -9.03 -1.64
N LYS A 113 -4.24 -8.12 -0.74
CA LYS A 113 -5.39 -7.21 -0.88
C LYS A 113 -4.94 -5.75 -0.69
N VAL A 114 -5.79 -4.82 -1.12
CA VAL A 114 -5.62 -3.38 -0.88
C VAL A 114 -6.59 -2.94 0.21
N LEU A 115 -6.11 -2.18 1.18
CA LEU A 115 -6.97 -1.59 2.21
C LEU A 115 -7.92 -0.56 1.59
N ASP A 116 -9.23 -0.78 1.71
CA ASP A 116 -10.25 0.14 1.24
C ASP A 116 -10.17 1.47 2.01
N GLY A 117 -10.19 2.58 1.28
CA GLY A 117 -9.94 3.92 1.81
C GLY A 117 -8.49 4.20 2.27
N GLY A 118 -7.60 3.21 2.24
CA GLY A 118 -6.21 3.32 2.68
C GLY A 118 -6.05 3.66 4.16
N ILE A 119 -4.91 4.22 4.53
CA ILE A 119 -4.57 4.55 5.93
C ILE A 119 -5.56 5.57 6.55
N ALA A 120 -6.23 6.38 5.71
CA ALA A 120 -7.27 7.28 6.17
C ALA A 120 -8.49 6.56 6.77
N SER A 121 -8.80 5.33 6.34
CA SER A 121 -9.95 4.56 6.87
C SER A 121 -9.69 3.94 8.25
N ILE A 122 -8.43 3.91 8.70
CA ILE A 122 -8.06 3.37 10.02
C ILE A 122 -8.60 4.27 11.16
N LYS A 123 -8.79 5.57 10.91
CA LYS A 123 -9.27 6.54 11.92
C LYS A 123 -10.79 6.67 12.01
N SER A 124 -11.57 6.22 11.03
CA SER A 124 -13.03 6.38 11.06
C SER A 124 -13.73 5.49 12.10
N ASN A 125 -13.02 4.55 12.72
CA ASN A 125 -13.59 3.60 13.67
C ASN A 125 -13.34 3.96 15.15
N GLU A 126 -12.51 4.96 15.45
CA GLU A 126 -12.29 5.43 16.84
C GLU A 126 -13.39 6.38 17.34
N CYS A 127 -14.22 6.95 16.44
CA CYS A 127 -15.33 7.85 16.80
C CYS A 127 -16.67 7.14 17.05
N PHE A 128 -16.79 5.83 16.82
CA PHE A 128 -18.04 5.08 17.08
C PHE A 128 -18.06 4.34 18.43
N CYS A 129 -17.01 4.47 19.24
CA CYS A 129 -16.93 3.88 20.58
C CYS A 129 -17.05 4.90 21.72
N LYS A 130 -17.58 6.10 21.47
CA LYS A 130 -18.07 6.98 22.54
C LYS A 130 -19.60 6.99 22.50
N LYS A 131 -20.17 6.01 23.22
CA LYS A 131 -21.52 6.11 23.79
C LYS A 131 -21.54 7.20 24.85
#